data_AF-A0A371BS45-F1
#
_entry.id   AF-A0A371BS45-F1
#
_cell.length_a   1.000
_cell.length_b   1.000
_cell.length_c   1.000
_cell.angle_alpha   90.00
_cell.angle_beta   90.00
_cell.angle_gamma   90.00
#
_symmetry.space_group_name_H-M   'P 1'
#
loop_
_entity.id
_entity.type
_entity.pdbx_description
1 polymer ?
#
loop_
_entity_poly.entity_id
_entity_poly.type
_entity_poly.pdbx_seq_one_letter_code
_entity_poly.pdbx_strand_id
1 'polypeptide(L)'
;MDAAEQMAQVAQVVTGVASTVIALLALAVAVRSDRRSREALKVQTYLQLRSRFIEIYRDLGPIEEVKPDNIEFKLSRQAYWYHVWDEWYICNRLAPKEFSALWKEFFAAGAKSGYSQAALKANLEQLAAMTDRGFGFYAQDLLKELRAMEAKSPSTD
;
A
#
# COMPACT_ATOMS: atom_id res chain seq x y z
N MET A 1 45.11 23.83 -43.27
CA MET A 1 43.98 23.87 -42.33
C MET A 1 44.00 25.24 -41.69
N ASP A 2 42.96 26.03 -41.93
CA ASP A 2 42.94 27.44 -41.56
C ASP A 2 42.61 27.60 -40.07
N ALA A 3 43.15 28.61 -39.39
CA ALA A 3 42.95 28.80 -37.95
C ALA A 3 41.45 28.93 -37.57
N ALA A 4 40.65 29.47 -38.50
CA ALA A 4 39.20 29.56 -38.38
C ALA A 4 38.50 28.19 -38.37
N GLU A 5 39.03 27.21 -39.10
CA GLU A 5 38.47 25.86 -39.22
C GLU A 5 38.75 25.02 -37.96
N GLN A 6 39.94 25.19 -37.36
CA GLN A 6 40.26 24.63 -36.04
C GLN A 6 39.40 25.23 -34.93
N MET A 7 39.21 26.55 -34.92
CA MET A 7 38.37 27.23 -33.93
C MET A 7 36.90 26.80 -34.04
N ALA A 8 36.39 26.59 -35.26
CA ALA A 8 35.03 26.09 -35.48
C ALA A 8 34.84 24.65 -34.98
N GLN A 9 35.81 23.76 -35.21
CA GLN A 9 35.78 22.39 -34.69
C GLN A 9 35.84 22.34 -33.15
N VAL A 10 36.71 23.15 -32.54
CA VAL A 10 36.78 23.25 -31.08
C VAL A 10 35.46 23.78 -30.50
N ALA A 11 34.87 24.81 -31.10
CA ALA A 11 33.58 25.34 -30.66
C ALA A 11 32.45 24.29 -30.74
N GLN A 12 32.40 23.48 -31.82
CA GLN A 12 31.44 22.39 -31.98
C GLN A 12 31.64 21.27 -30.96
N VAL A 13 32.88 20.88 -30.68
CA VAL A 13 33.19 19.86 -29.66
C VAL A 13 32.81 20.38 -28.27
N VAL A 14 33.16 21.62 -27.94
CA VAL A 14 32.84 22.23 -26.63
C VAL A 14 31.33 22.35 -26.41
N THR A 15 30.58 22.77 -27.43
CA THR A 15 29.11 22.85 -27.35
C THR A 15 28.47 21.47 -27.27
N GLY A 16 28.98 20.47 -28.00
CA GLY A 16 28.54 19.07 -27.89
C GLY A 16 28.78 18.47 -26.50
N VAL A 17 29.96 18.71 -25.93
CA VAL A 17 30.31 18.26 -24.57
C VAL A 17 29.45 18.97 -23.53
N ALA A 18 29.31 20.30 -23.63
CA ALA A 18 28.47 21.07 -22.71
C ALA A 18 27.01 20.61 -22.73
N SER A 19 26.45 20.35 -23.92
CA SER A 19 25.08 19.84 -24.07
C SER A 19 24.89 18.47 -23.43
N THR A 20 25.90 17.59 -23.56
CA THR A 20 25.88 16.25 -22.94
C THR A 20 25.92 16.35 -21.42
N VAL A 21 26.76 17.23 -20.86
CA VAL A 21 26.83 17.46 -19.41
C VAL A 21 25.50 18.00 -18.87
N ILE A 22 24.89 18.96 -19.58
CA ILE A 22 23.58 19.52 -19.20
C ILE A 22 22.50 18.42 -19.24
N ALA A 23 22.48 17.58 -20.27
CA ALA A 23 21.53 16.48 -20.38
C ALA A 23 21.69 15.46 -19.23
N LEU A 24 22.92 15.12 -18.86
CA LEU A 24 23.19 14.22 -17.74
C LEU A 24 22.77 14.82 -16.38
N LEU A 25 23.00 16.12 -16.18
CA LEU A 25 22.54 16.83 -14.98
C LEU A 25 21.02 16.88 -14.91
N ALA A 26 20.34 17.19 -16.02
CA ALA A 26 18.89 17.18 -16.10
C ALA A 26 18.32 15.78 -15.79
N LEU A 27 18.93 14.73 -16.33
CA LEU A 27 18.56 13.34 -16.02
C LEU A 27 18.75 13.02 -14.53
N ALA A 28 19.88 13.43 -13.94
CA ALA A 28 20.15 13.22 -12.52
C ALA A 28 19.12 13.93 -11.62
N VAL A 29 18.75 15.16 -11.95
CA VAL A 29 17.71 15.93 -11.25
C VAL A 29 16.35 15.26 -11.41
N ALA A 30 15.99 14.82 -12.62
CA ALA A 30 14.73 14.12 -12.88
C ALA A 30 14.62 12.83 -12.06
N VAL A 31 15.67 12.00 -12.04
CA VAL A 31 15.72 10.77 -11.23
C VAL A 31 15.58 11.06 -9.74
N ARG A 32 16.26 12.10 -9.24
CA ARG A 32 16.17 12.50 -7.82
C ARG A 32 14.77 13.02 -7.48
N SER A 33 14.15 13.78 -8.38
CA SER A 33 12.79 14.30 -8.23
C SER A 33 11.77 13.17 -8.21
N ASP A 34 11.88 12.18 -9.10
CA ASP A 34 11.02 11.00 -9.14
C ASP A 34 11.09 10.22 -7.82
N ARG A 35 12.31 9.99 -7.28
CA ARG A 35 12.48 9.32 -5.99
C ARG A 35 11.79 10.07 -4.84
N ARG A 36 11.98 11.39 -4.74
CA ARG A 36 11.31 12.20 -3.71
C ARG A 36 9.80 12.22 -3.87
N SER A 37 9.30 12.27 -5.10
CA SER A 37 7.87 12.23 -5.38
C SER A 37 7.25 10.91 -4.92
N ARG A 38 7.93 9.78 -5.17
CA ARG A 38 7.50 8.47 -4.67
C ARG A 38 7.48 8.40 -3.14
N GLU A 39 8.48 8.94 -2.46
CA GLU A 39 8.51 9.01 -1.00
C GLU A 39 7.35 9.84 -0.43
N ALA A 40 7.09 11.01 -1.01
CA ALA A 40 5.97 11.86 -0.60
C ALA A 40 4.62 11.16 -0.80
N LEU A 41 4.44 10.49 -1.95
CA LEU A 41 3.25 9.69 -2.22
C LEU A 41 3.08 8.56 -1.21
N LYS A 42 4.17 7.88 -0.82
CA LYS A 42 4.11 6.82 0.19
C LYS A 42 3.60 7.33 1.54
N VAL A 43 4.16 8.44 2.00
CA VAL A 43 3.77 9.07 3.27
C VAL A 43 2.31 9.51 3.22
N GLN A 44 1.88 10.15 2.12
CA GLN A 44 0.50 10.59 1.96
C GLN A 44 -0.48 9.42 1.97
N THR A 45 -0.21 8.36 1.20
CA THR A 45 -1.06 7.15 1.18
C THR A 45 -1.13 6.50 2.55
N TYR A 46 0.01 6.39 3.25
CA TYR A 46 0.04 5.87 4.62
C TYR A 46 -0.83 6.70 5.57
N LEU A 47 -0.69 8.04 5.54
CA LEU A 47 -1.47 8.93 6.40
C LEU A 47 -2.97 8.86 6.10
N GLN A 48 -3.34 8.77 4.81
CA GLN A 48 -4.74 8.62 4.40
C GLN A 48 -5.34 7.29 4.88
N LEU A 49 -4.61 6.19 4.72
CA LEU A 49 -5.03 4.89 5.23
C LEU A 49 -5.17 4.94 6.76
N ARG A 50 -4.16 5.47 7.44
CA ARG A 50 -4.16 5.58 8.91
C ARG A 50 -5.31 6.43 9.45
N SER A 51 -5.65 7.54 8.81
CA SER A 51 -6.78 8.38 9.21
C SER A 51 -8.09 7.60 9.15
N ARG A 52 -8.34 6.91 8.02
CA ARG A 52 -9.55 6.08 7.85
C ARG A 52 -9.62 4.95 8.87
N PHE A 53 -8.49 4.32 9.19
CA PHE A 53 -8.43 3.31 10.24
C PHE A 53 -8.88 3.86 11.59
N ILE A 54 -8.43 5.06 11.98
CA ILE A 54 -8.77 5.67 13.28
C ILE A 54 -10.28 5.95 13.36
N GLU A 55 -10.90 6.39 12.27
CA GLU A 55 -12.34 6.59 12.17
C GLU A 55 -13.08 5.26 12.38
N ILE A 56 -12.72 4.22 11.63
CA ILE A 56 -13.35 2.90 11.74
C ILE A 56 -13.14 2.29 13.13
N TYR A 57 -11.95 2.45 13.71
CA TYR A 57 -11.62 1.90 15.02
C TYR A 57 -12.46 2.50 16.15
N ARG A 58 -12.79 3.79 16.04
CA ARG A 58 -13.71 4.45 16.99
C ARG A 58 -15.12 3.87 16.94
N ASP A 59 -15.55 3.45 15.75
CA ASP A 59 -16.92 3.01 15.49
C ASP A 59 -17.10 1.48 15.63
N LEU A 60 -16.01 0.74 15.90
CA LEU A 60 -16.00 -0.72 15.92
C LEU A 60 -16.83 -1.34 17.07
N GLY A 61 -17.07 -0.58 18.15
CA GLY A 61 -17.83 -1.04 19.31
C GLY A 61 -17.17 -2.22 20.03
N PRO A 62 -17.93 -3.00 20.84
CA PRO A 62 -17.44 -4.21 21.49
C PRO A 62 -17.02 -5.26 20.45
N ILE A 63 -15.83 -5.84 20.62
CA ILE A 63 -15.22 -6.77 19.64
C ILE A 63 -15.35 -8.24 20.11
N GLU A 64 -15.74 -8.45 21.36
CA GLU A 64 -15.98 -9.75 21.98
C GLU A 64 -17.27 -10.40 21.49
N GLU A 65 -18.25 -9.60 21.05
CA GLU A 65 -19.58 -10.07 20.66
C GLU A 65 -19.64 -10.51 19.19
N VAL A 66 -19.75 -11.82 18.95
CA VAL A 66 -19.76 -12.39 17.59
C VAL A 66 -20.95 -11.89 16.74
N LYS A 67 -22.10 -11.68 17.35
CA LYS A 67 -23.29 -11.11 16.71
C LYS A 67 -23.58 -9.76 17.35
N PRO A 68 -23.41 -8.64 16.63
CA PRO A 68 -23.88 -7.38 17.15
C PRO A 68 -25.39 -7.31 16.92
N ASP A 69 -26.15 -7.12 18.00
CA ASP A 69 -27.58 -6.81 17.89
C ASP A 69 -27.80 -5.41 17.24
N ASN A 70 -26.75 -4.58 17.22
CA ASN A 70 -26.71 -3.27 16.58
C ASN A 70 -26.18 -3.34 15.13
N ILE A 71 -26.98 -2.84 14.18
CA ILE A 71 -26.64 -2.70 12.75
C ILE A 71 -25.37 -1.84 12.55
N GLU A 72 -25.17 -0.81 13.35
CA GLU A 72 -24.01 0.09 13.25
C GLU A 72 -22.71 -0.68 13.43
N PHE A 73 -22.60 -1.51 14.47
CA PHE A 73 -21.40 -2.33 14.70
C PHE A 73 -21.18 -3.34 13.57
N LYS A 74 -22.24 -3.88 12.97
CA LYS A 74 -22.09 -4.74 11.80
C LYS A 74 -21.46 -3.98 10.64
N LEU A 75 -21.92 -2.76 10.37
CA LEU A 75 -21.38 -1.91 9.29
C LEU A 75 -19.94 -1.47 9.57
N SER A 76 -19.60 -1.11 10.80
CA SER A 76 -18.23 -0.76 11.20
C SER A 76 -17.26 -1.94 11.02
N ARG A 77 -17.68 -3.16 11.39
CA ARG A 77 -16.90 -4.38 11.17
C ARG A 77 -16.70 -4.69 9.68
N GLN A 78 -17.71 -4.41 8.85
CA GLN A 78 -17.55 -4.52 7.40
C GLN A 78 -16.56 -3.48 6.88
N ALA A 79 -16.72 -2.22 7.28
CA ALA A 79 -15.84 -1.12 6.89
C ALA A 79 -14.37 -1.40 7.26
N TYR A 80 -14.15 -2.01 8.42
CA TYR A 80 -12.82 -2.51 8.83
C TYR A 80 -12.23 -3.47 7.78
N TRP A 81 -12.99 -4.46 7.33
CA TRP A 81 -12.48 -5.42 6.35
C TRP A 81 -12.30 -4.84 4.94
N TYR A 82 -13.16 -3.91 4.51
CA TYR A 82 -12.91 -3.13 3.30
C TYR A 82 -11.61 -2.35 3.39
N HIS A 83 -11.35 -1.74 4.55
CA HIS A 83 -10.13 -0.98 4.77
C HIS A 83 -8.87 -1.86 4.75
N VAL A 84 -8.90 -2.99 5.46
CA VAL A 84 -7.79 -3.97 5.44
C VAL A 84 -7.56 -4.51 4.02
N TRP A 85 -8.63 -4.70 3.25
CA TRP A 85 -8.49 -5.09 1.85
C TRP A 85 -7.83 -4.00 1.00
N ASP A 86 -8.20 -2.74 1.17
CA ASP A 86 -7.54 -1.62 0.47
C ASP A 86 -6.04 -1.58 0.79
N GLU A 87 -5.67 -1.69 2.07
CA GLU A 87 -4.27 -1.75 2.52
C GLU A 87 -3.53 -2.91 1.84
N TRP A 88 -4.10 -4.10 1.87
CA TRP A 88 -3.51 -5.29 1.26
C TRP A 88 -3.39 -5.16 -0.25
N TYR A 89 -4.45 -4.71 -0.93
CA TYR A 89 -4.52 -4.61 -2.38
C TYR A 89 -3.53 -3.56 -2.91
N ILE A 90 -3.46 -2.40 -2.25
CA ILE A 90 -2.48 -1.35 -2.62
C ILE A 90 -1.06 -1.88 -2.48
N CYS A 91 -0.75 -2.55 -1.37
CA CYS A 91 0.59 -3.00 -1.05
C CYS A 91 1.04 -4.24 -1.84
N ASN A 92 0.13 -5.12 -2.24
CA ASN A 92 0.48 -6.41 -2.87
C ASN A 92 0.10 -6.51 -4.35
N ARG A 93 -0.86 -5.71 -4.82
CA ARG A 93 -1.36 -5.78 -6.21
C ARG A 93 -1.11 -4.48 -6.99
N LEU A 94 -1.50 -3.33 -6.46
CA LEU A 94 -1.48 -2.07 -7.22
C LEU A 94 -0.07 -1.50 -7.37
N ALA A 95 0.69 -1.41 -6.27
CA ALA A 95 2.03 -0.81 -6.26
C ALA A 95 3.01 -1.59 -5.35
N PRO A 96 3.28 -2.87 -5.65
CA PRO A 96 4.06 -3.74 -4.77
C PRO A 96 5.53 -3.34 -4.63
N LYS A 97 6.13 -2.71 -5.64
CA LYS A 97 7.52 -2.25 -5.56
C LYS A 97 7.68 -1.11 -4.56
N GLU A 98 6.66 -0.28 -4.45
CA GLU A 98 6.64 0.91 -3.61
C GLU A 98 6.17 0.61 -2.18
N PHE A 99 5.16 -0.26 -2.02
CA PHE A 99 4.38 -0.37 -0.79
C PHE A 99 4.43 -1.73 -0.10
N SER A 100 5.04 -2.76 -0.69
CA SER A 100 5.05 -4.11 -0.08
C SER A 100 5.64 -4.15 1.34
N ALA A 101 6.60 -3.27 1.65
CA ALA A 101 7.16 -3.13 3.00
C ALA A 101 6.11 -2.62 4.01
N LEU A 102 5.23 -1.68 3.62
CA LEU A 102 4.21 -1.15 4.52
C LEU A 102 3.24 -2.23 5.01
N TRP A 103 2.83 -3.13 4.11
CA TRP A 103 2.00 -4.26 4.51
C TRP A 103 2.70 -5.15 5.52
N LYS A 104 3.94 -5.59 5.22
CA LYS A 104 4.69 -6.52 6.07
C LYS A 104 5.03 -5.93 7.44
N GLU A 105 5.39 -4.66 7.50
CA GLU A 105 5.91 -4.01 8.70
C GLU A 105 4.80 -3.40 9.57
N PHE A 106 3.68 -2.97 8.98
CA PHE A 106 2.65 -2.21 9.70
C PHE A 106 1.26 -2.83 9.61
N PHE A 107 0.73 -3.01 8.41
CA PHE A 107 -0.69 -3.35 8.25
C PHE A 107 -1.00 -4.81 8.57
N ALA A 108 -0.11 -5.74 8.23
CA ALA A 108 -0.31 -7.18 8.45
C ALA A 108 -0.50 -7.53 9.93
N ALA A 109 0.17 -6.82 10.84
CA ALA A 109 0.02 -7.02 12.28
C ALA A 109 -1.39 -6.64 12.76
N GLY A 110 -1.91 -5.50 12.30
CA GLY A 110 -3.28 -5.05 12.60
C GLY A 110 -4.33 -5.99 12.00
N ALA A 111 -4.16 -6.34 10.72
CA ALA A 111 -5.04 -7.28 10.02
C ALA A 111 -5.09 -8.65 10.71
N LYS A 112 -3.93 -9.18 11.12
CA LYS A 112 -3.82 -10.42 11.91
C LYS A 112 -4.50 -10.29 13.27
N SER A 113 -4.29 -9.18 13.98
CA SER A 113 -4.96 -8.93 15.27
C SER A 113 -6.47 -8.91 15.11
N GLY A 114 -7.02 -8.17 14.14
CA GLY A 114 -8.44 -8.19 13.85
C GLY A 114 -8.96 -9.57 13.45
N TYR A 115 -8.18 -10.36 12.69
CA TYR A 115 -8.56 -11.72 12.32
C TYR A 115 -8.57 -12.69 13.50
N SER A 116 -7.79 -12.42 14.56
CA SER A 116 -7.82 -13.22 15.80
C SER A 116 -9.07 -12.96 16.66
N GLN A 117 -9.79 -11.87 16.40
CA GLN A 117 -11.00 -11.52 17.13
C GLN A 117 -12.22 -12.24 16.54
N ALA A 118 -12.96 -12.97 17.38
CA ALA A 118 -14.05 -13.84 16.94
C ALA A 118 -15.13 -13.11 16.12
N ALA A 119 -15.51 -11.90 16.54
CA ALA A 119 -16.51 -11.09 15.87
C ALA A 119 -16.08 -10.61 14.48
N LEU A 120 -14.84 -10.16 14.35
CA LEU A 120 -14.27 -9.70 13.11
C LEU A 120 -14.02 -10.87 12.16
N LYS A 121 -13.47 -11.99 12.67
CA LYS A 121 -13.28 -13.23 11.90
C LYS A 121 -14.59 -13.72 11.30
N ALA A 122 -15.64 -13.86 12.11
CA ALA A 122 -16.95 -14.29 11.65
C ALA A 122 -17.55 -13.33 10.59
N ASN A 123 -17.38 -12.02 10.78
CA ASN A 123 -17.82 -11.04 9.80
C ASN A 123 -17.08 -11.18 8.47
N LEU A 124 -15.75 -11.37 8.49
CA LEU A 124 -14.96 -11.58 7.28
C LEU A 124 -15.37 -12.86 6.55
N GLU A 125 -15.54 -13.96 7.27
CA GLU A 125 -15.93 -15.23 6.67
C GLU A 125 -17.33 -15.16 6.06
N GLN A 126 -18.25 -14.44 6.71
CA GLN A 126 -19.57 -14.16 6.15
C GLN A 126 -19.48 -13.32 4.86
N LEU A 127 -18.68 -12.26 4.86
CA LEU A 127 -18.46 -11.43 3.67
C LEU A 127 -17.81 -12.24 2.54
N ALA A 128 -16.84 -13.10 2.86
CA ALA A 128 -16.13 -13.94 1.91
C ALA A 128 -17.01 -15.06 1.32
N ALA A 129 -18.02 -15.52 2.05
CA ALA A 129 -18.96 -16.54 1.56
C ALA A 129 -19.85 -16.04 0.41
N MET A 130 -20.00 -14.72 0.25
CA MET A 130 -20.75 -14.09 -0.85
C MET A 130 -19.86 -13.99 -2.11
N THR A 131 -19.64 -15.12 -2.78
CA THR A 131 -18.68 -15.24 -3.89
C THR A 131 -19.21 -14.81 -5.25
N ASP A 132 -20.53 -14.62 -5.38
CA ASP A 132 -21.19 -14.31 -6.64
C ASP A 132 -21.03 -12.83 -7.03
N ARG A 133 -20.95 -11.90 -6.05
CA ARG A 133 -20.72 -10.45 -6.26
C ARG A 133 -20.13 -9.78 -5.01
N GLY A 134 -19.54 -8.59 -5.18
CA GLY A 134 -19.13 -7.72 -4.06
C GLY A 134 -17.81 -8.14 -3.40
N PHE A 135 -17.67 -7.85 -2.10
CA PHE A 135 -16.44 -8.09 -1.34
C PHE A 135 -15.95 -9.53 -1.37
N GLY A 136 -16.86 -10.51 -1.31
CA GLY A 136 -16.48 -11.92 -1.24
C GLY A 136 -15.78 -12.47 -2.49
N PHE A 137 -15.95 -11.81 -3.65
CA PHE A 137 -15.23 -12.16 -4.87
C PHE A 137 -13.73 -11.87 -4.78
N TYR A 138 -13.35 -10.70 -4.26
CA TYR A 138 -11.95 -10.25 -4.22
C TYR A 138 -11.25 -10.44 -2.86
N ALA A 139 -12.01 -10.74 -1.80
CA ALA A 139 -11.46 -10.97 -0.47
C ALA A 139 -10.85 -12.36 -0.26
N GLN A 140 -11.01 -13.29 -1.21
CA GLN A 140 -10.47 -14.65 -1.10
C GLN A 140 -8.95 -14.68 -0.95
N ASP A 141 -8.25 -13.84 -1.70
CA ASP A 141 -6.78 -13.75 -1.62
C ASP A 141 -6.32 -13.21 -0.27
N LEU A 142 -7.00 -12.16 0.22
CA LEU A 142 -6.75 -11.61 1.56
C LEU A 142 -7.01 -12.68 2.63
N LEU A 143 -8.13 -13.40 2.54
CA LEU A 143 -8.48 -14.45 3.51
C LEU A 143 -7.45 -15.59 3.51
N LYS A 144 -6.98 -15.99 2.33
CA LYS A 144 -5.91 -16.99 2.18
C LYS A 144 -4.62 -16.51 2.86
N GLU A 145 -4.28 -15.25 2.70
CA GLU A 145 -3.10 -14.65 3.33
C GLU A 145 -3.24 -14.59 4.86
N LEU A 146 -4.39 -14.14 5.38
CA LEU A 146 -4.65 -14.08 6.83
C LEU A 146 -4.59 -15.47 7.48
N ARG A 147 -5.16 -16.49 6.83
CA ARG A 147 -5.06 -17.90 7.28
C ARG A 147 -3.62 -18.39 7.28
N ALA A 148 -2.82 -18.03 6.28
CA ALA A 148 -1.41 -18.38 6.24
C ALA A 148 -0.60 -17.68 7.34
N MET A 149 -0.96 -16.44 7.71
CA MET A 149 -0.34 -15.70 8.82
C MET A 149 -0.70 -16.30 10.19
N GLU A 150 -1.96 -16.71 10.37
CA GLU A 150 -2.45 -17.42 11.56
C GLU A 150 -1.68 -18.72 11.76
N ALA A 151 -1.56 -19.55 10.72
CA ALA A 151 -0.84 -20.84 10.77
C ALA A 151 0.67 -20.72 11.03
N LYS A 152 1.29 -19.59 10.68
CA LYS A 152 2.73 -19.35 10.91
C LYS A 152 3.07 -18.83 12.30
N SER A 153 2.07 -18.63 13.15
CA SER A 153 2.28 -18.20 14.53
C SER A 153 2.29 -19.45 15.43
N PRO A 154 3.46 -19.99 15.81
CA PRO A 154 3.49 -21.02 16.83
C PRO A 154 2.87 -20.43 18.10
N SER A 155 2.01 -21.20 18.77
CA SER A 155 1.49 -20.85 20.09
C SER A 155 2.68 -20.61 21.00
N THR A 156 2.93 -19.35 21.38
CA THR A 156 3.65 -19.06 22.62
C THR A 156 2.70 -19.36 23.76
N ASP A 157 2.54 -20.65 24.04
CA ASP A 157 2.17 -21.15 25.36
C ASP A 157 3.40 -21.17 26.26
#